data_AF-C5DLQ2-F1
#
_entry.id   AF-C5DLQ2-F1
#
_cell.length_a   1.000
_cell.length_b   1.000
_cell.length_c   1.000
_cell.angle_alpha   90.00
_cell.angle_beta   90.00
_cell.angle_gamma   90.00
#
_symmetry.space_group_name_H-M   'P 1'
#
loop_
_entity.id
_entity.type
_entity.pdbx_description
1 polymer ?
#
loop_
_entity_poly.entity_id
_entity_poly.type
_entity_poly.pdbx_seq_one_letter_code
_entity_poly.pdbx_strand_id
1 'polypeptide(L)'
;MVAPTALKKAQNDTAGSNTAGSTNSRIFGLENTQQIDEDDDDEVLVDAQEASEGAAAPEDKTVESNSVVLDEQGKPRFASAAASGEMKVKPESRKVPVPPHRMTPLRNNWTKIYPPLVDHLKLQVRMNLKTKTVELRTHPKHTTDPGALQKGADFIKAFTLGFDLDDAIALLRLDDLYIETFEIKDVKTLNGDHLSRAIGRIAGKDGKTKFAIENATRTRIVLADSKIHILGGFTHIRMARESVVSLILGSPPGKVYGNLRTVASRLKERY
;
A
#
# COMPACT_ATOMS: atom_id res chain seq x y z
N MET A 1 -62.45 14.94 34.34
CA MET A 1 -63.12 15.54 33.16
C MET A 1 -62.02 16.06 32.23
N VAL A 2 -61.92 15.84 30.92
CA VAL A 2 -62.51 14.96 29.90
C VAL A 2 -61.43 14.90 28.78
N ALA A 3 -61.11 13.68 28.36
CA ALA A 3 -60.51 13.12 27.13
C ALA A 3 -59.89 13.98 25.97
N PRO A 4 -58.92 13.38 25.22
CA PRO A 4 -58.24 13.88 24.00
C PRO A 4 -58.90 13.41 22.68
N THR A 5 -58.58 14.00 21.51
CA THR A 5 -58.80 13.45 20.13
C THR A 5 -58.27 14.47 19.08
N ALA A 6 -57.79 14.18 17.86
CA ALA A 6 -57.72 12.99 17.02
C ALA A 6 -56.68 13.19 15.89
N LEU A 7 -56.12 12.08 15.39
CA LEU A 7 -55.41 11.94 14.11
C LEU A 7 -56.29 12.37 12.92
N LYS A 8 -55.64 12.84 11.83
CA LYS A 8 -56.23 12.76 10.48
C LYS A 8 -55.19 12.29 9.45
N LYS A 9 -55.45 11.13 8.84
CA LYS A 9 -54.80 10.60 7.63
C LYS A 9 -55.89 10.36 6.58
N ALA A 10 -55.47 10.51 5.31
CA ALA A 10 -56.01 9.94 4.06
C ALA A 10 -56.94 10.80 3.19
N GLN A 11 -56.45 11.06 1.97
CA GLN A 11 -57.00 10.80 0.61
C GLN A 11 -56.02 11.50 -0.36
N ASN A 12 -55.25 10.89 -1.26
CA ASN A 12 -55.45 9.85 -2.28
C ASN A 12 -56.50 10.22 -3.34
N ASP A 13 -56.05 10.96 -4.36
CA ASP A 13 -56.72 11.09 -5.64
C ASP A 13 -55.98 10.28 -6.71
N THR A 14 -56.76 9.43 -7.37
CA THR A 14 -56.42 8.58 -8.51
C THR A 14 -57.19 9.08 -9.73
N ALA A 15 -56.51 9.30 -10.85
CA ALA A 15 -57.01 9.19 -12.22
C ALA A 15 -55.77 8.83 -13.07
N GLY A 16 -55.60 7.63 -13.64
CA GLY A 16 -56.39 6.99 -14.72
C GLY A 16 -55.77 7.40 -16.07
N SER A 17 -55.39 6.56 -17.04
CA SER A 17 -55.46 5.11 -17.25
C SER A 17 -54.60 4.74 -18.48
N ASN A 18 -54.06 3.51 -18.48
CA ASN A 18 -53.83 2.59 -19.62
C ASN A 18 -53.06 3.03 -20.89
N THR A 19 -51.97 2.30 -21.18
CA THR A 19 -51.87 1.42 -22.37
C THR A 19 -50.86 0.29 -22.13
N ALA A 20 -51.27 -0.93 -22.43
CA ALA A 20 -50.47 -2.15 -22.43
C ALA A 20 -49.47 -2.19 -23.60
N GLY A 21 -48.36 -2.91 -23.43
CA GLY A 21 -47.41 -3.19 -24.51
C GLY A 21 -46.17 -3.92 -24.04
N SER A 22 -46.24 -5.25 -24.08
CA SER A 22 -45.12 -6.18 -23.91
C SER A 22 -44.12 -6.07 -25.07
N THR A 23 -42.87 -6.49 -24.80
CA THR A 23 -41.81 -6.97 -25.70
C THR A 23 -40.61 -6.06 -26.05
N ASN A 24 -39.45 -6.67 -25.80
CA ASN A 24 -38.15 -6.54 -26.46
C ASN A 24 -37.17 -5.42 -26.05
N SER A 25 -36.24 -5.84 -25.19
CA SER A 25 -34.86 -5.37 -25.09
C SER A 25 -34.22 -5.12 -26.47
N ARG A 26 -33.82 -3.87 -26.73
CA ARG A 26 -32.84 -3.55 -27.78
C ARG A 26 -31.56 -3.03 -27.15
N ILE A 27 -30.54 -3.85 -27.23
CA ILE A 27 -29.13 -3.46 -27.13
C ILE A 27 -28.83 -2.60 -28.36
N PHE A 28 -28.37 -1.37 -28.16
CA PHE A 28 -27.85 -0.49 -29.21
C PHE A 28 -26.33 -0.40 -29.06
N GLY A 29 -25.61 -0.65 -30.15
CA GLY A 29 -24.20 -0.25 -30.32
C GLY A 29 -23.20 -1.39 -30.54
N LEU A 30 -23.38 -2.19 -31.60
CA LEU A 30 -22.29 -2.96 -32.24
C LEU A 30 -22.24 -2.53 -33.70
N GLU A 31 -21.36 -1.58 -34.01
CA GLU A 31 -20.80 -1.40 -35.35
C GLU A 31 -19.31 -1.23 -35.17
N ASN A 32 -18.57 -2.32 -35.35
CA ASN A 32 -17.13 -2.28 -35.52
C ASN A 32 -16.75 -3.40 -36.50
N THR A 33 -17.16 -3.22 -37.76
CA THR A 33 -16.62 -3.98 -38.89
C THR A 33 -15.73 -3.01 -39.66
N GLN A 34 -14.48 -2.88 -39.22
CA GLN A 34 -13.40 -2.44 -40.09
C GLN A 34 -12.58 -3.68 -40.42
N GLN A 35 -12.62 -4.07 -41.69
CA GLN A 35 -11.63 -4.97 -42.28
C GLN A 35 -10.29 -4.23 -42.28
N ILE A 36 -9.25 -4.90 -41.81
CA ILE A 36 -7.88 -4.43 -41.96
C ILE A 36 -7.41 -5.04 -43.28
N ASP A 37 -7.14 -4.17 -44.25
CA ASP A 37 -6.55 -4.54 -45.53
C ASP A 37 -5.15 -5.10 -45.28
N GLU A 38 -4.96 -6.39 -45.59
CA GLU A 38 -3.66 -7.03 -45.77
C GLU A 38 -3.34 -6.94 -47.25
N ASP A 39 -2.64 -5.89 -47.67
CA ASP A 39 -1.93 -5.82 -48.95
C ASP A 39 -0.79 -4.80 -48.77
N ASP A 40 0.43 -5.31 -48.63
CA ASP A 40 1.63 -4.71 -49.22
C ASP A 40 2.61 -5.86 -49.47
N ASP A 41 2.48 -6.41 -50.68
CA ASP A 41 3.44 -7.28 -51.34
C ASP A 41 4.75 -6.49 -51.60
N ASP A 42 5.79 -6.76 -50.82
CA ASP A 42 7.16 -6.42 -51.24
C ASP A 42 7.77 -7.62 -51.98
N GLU A 43 7.65 -7.59 -53.30
CA GLU A 43 8.45 -8.37 -54.25
C GLU A 43 9.95 -8.11 -54.02
N VAL A 44 10.71 -9.13 -53.61
CA VAL A 44 12.18 -9.06 -53.60
C VAL A 44 12.72 -9.82 -54.79
N LEU A 45 13.11 -9.05 -55.81
CA LEU A 45 13.78 -9.48 -57.04
C LEU A 45 15.11 -10.18 -56.70
N VAL A 46 15.28 -11.42 -57.17
CA VAL A 46 16.55 -12.17 -57.06
C VAL A 46 17.43 -11.79 -58.24
N ASP A 47 18.42 -10.93 -58.01
CA ASP A 47 19.47 -10.68 -59.00
C ASP A 47 20.74 -11.45 -58.61
N ALA A 48 21.08 -12.43 -59.43
CA ALA A 48 22.29 -13.22 -59.32
C ALA A 48 23.39 -12.51 -60.12
N GLN A 49 24.43 -12.00 -59.45
CA GLN A 49 25.65 -11.61 -60.13
C GLN A 49 26.92 -11.91 -59.32
N GLU A 50 27.93 -12.33 -60.08
CA GLU A 50 29.12 -13.08 -59.74
C GLU A 50 30.15 -12.35 -58.85
N ALA A 51 31.09 -13.18 -58.36
CA ALA A 51 32.18 -12.88 -57.43
C ALA A 51 33.21 -11.84 -57.91
N SER A 52 33.78 -11.12 -56.94
CA SER A 52 35.19 -10.70 -56.97
C SER A 52 35.74 -10.42 -55.55
N GLU A 53 36.92 -10.96 -55.27
CA GLU A 53 37.67 -10.88 -54.01
C GLU A 53 38.23 -9.47 -53.70
N GLY A 54 38.39 -9.15 -52.40
CA GLY A 54 39.17 -8.01 -51.92
C GLY A 54 39.15 -7.86 -50.40
N ALA A 55 40.31 -7.97 -49.75
CA ALA A 55 40.50 -8.03 -48.30
C ALA A 55 40.50 -6.66 -47.56
N ALA A 56 39.92 -6.59 -46.36
CA ALA A 56 40.39 -5.86 -45.17
C ALA A 56 39.39 -6.00 -43.98
N ALA A 57 39.90 -6.13 -42.75
CA ALA A 57 39.15 -6.12 -41.47
C ALA A 57 39.32 -4.76 -40.74
N PRO A 58 38.68 -4.47 -39.59
CA PRO A 58 37.45 -4.99 -38.98
C PRO A 58 36.44 -3.86 -38.61
N GLU A 59 35.12 -4.06 -38.76
CA GLU A 59 34.12 -3.29 -38.00
C GLU A 59 32.99 -4.19 -37.53
N ASP A 60 32.83 -4.27 -36.21
CA ASP A 60 31.85 -5.06 -35.49
C ASP A 60 30.48 -4.39 -35.61
N LYS A 61 29.74 -4.77 -36.65
CA LYS A 61 28.30 -4.55 -36.76
C LYS A 61 27.59 -5.90 -36.67
N THR A 62 27.18 -6.25 -35.46
CA THR A 62 26.25 -7.35 -35.21
C THR A 62 24.89 -7.00 -35.81
N VAL A 63 24.68 -7.44 -37.05
CA VAL A 63 23.36 -7.64 -37.63
C VAL A 63 22.78 -8.87 -36.94
N GLU A 64 21.67 -8.73 -36.22
CA GLU A 64 20.94 -9.87 -35.66
C GLU A 64 20.28 -10.66 -36.80
N SER A 65 21.06 -11.51 -37.48
CA SER A 65 20.52 -12.57 -38.31
C SER A 65 20.13 -13.75 -37.40
N ASN A 66 18.92 -14.27 -37.60
CA ASN A 66 18.34 -15.40 -36.85
C ASN A 66 19.02 -16.74 -37.22
N SER A 67 20.32 -16.72 -37.49
CA SER A 67 21.14 -17.84 -37.94
C SER A 67 21.96 -18.38 -36.77
N VAL A 68 21.75 -19.65 -36.44
CA VAL A 68 22.53 -20.37 -35.42
C VAL A 68 24.00 -20.43 -35.87
N VAL A 69 24.90 -19.76 -35.14
CA VAL A 69 26.34 -19.81 -35.43
C VAL A 69 26.90 -21.10 -34.85
N LEU A 70 27.42 -22.02 -35.68
CA LEU A 70 28.05 -23.27 -35.23
C LEU A 70 29.57 -23.06 -35.02
N ASP A 71 30.14 -23.67 -33.98
CA ASP A 71 31.60 -23.72 -33.79
C ASP A 71 32.28 -24.75 -34.71
N GLU A 72 33.61 -24.75 -34.74
CA GLU A 72 34.45 -25.66 -35.55
C GLU A 72 34.25 -27.15 -35.21
N GLN A 73 33.58 -27.46 -34.10
CA GLN A 73 33.21 -28.81 -33.65
C GLN A 73 31.72 -29.13 -33.93
N GLY A 74 31.03 -28.30 -34.72
CA GLY A 74 29.63 -28.49 -35.09
C GLY A 74 28.63 -28.25 -33.96
N LYS A 75 29.04 -27.57 -32.87
CA LYS A 75 28.12 -27.25 -31.76
C LYS A 75 27.53 -25.86 -31.95
N PRO A 76 26.20 -25.69 -31.79
CA PRO A 76 25.57 -24.39 -31.91
C PRO A 76 25.98 -23.46 -30.75
N ARG A 77 26.58 -22.31 -31.06
CA ARG A 77 26.79 -21.20 -30.13
C ARG A 77 25.62 -20.23 -30.25
N PHE A 78 24.75 -20.27 -29.26
CA PHE A 78 23.74 -19.23 -29.07
C PHE A 78 24.40 -18.04 -28.39
N ALA A 79 24.32 -16.86 -29.00
CA ALA A 79 24.61 -15.63 -28.27
C ALA A 79 23.59 -15.52 -27.12
N SER A 80 24.05 -15.25 -25.91
CA SER A 80 23.14 -14.94 -24.80
C SER A 80 22.29 -13.76 -25.24
N ALA A 81 20.97 -13.92 -25.30
CA ALA A 81 20.03 -12.86 -25.66
C ALA A 81 20.44 -11.57 -24.92
N ALA A 82 20.90 -10.57 -25.68
CA ALA A 82 21.52 -9.39 -25.12
C ALA A 82 20.54 -8.74 -24.13
N ALA A 83 20.91 -8.76 -22.85
CA ALA A 83 20.34 -7.96 -21.78
C ALA A 83 18.80 -7.79 -21.79
N SER A 84 18.03 -8.88 -21.86
CA SER A 84 16.67 -8.90 -21.28
C SER A 84 16.72 -8.90 -19.73
N GLY A 85 17.68 -8.16 -19.18
CA GLY A 85 18.14 -8.18 -17.79
C GLY A 85 17.71 -6.95 -17.00
N GLU A 86 16.84 -6.10 -17.54
CA GLU A 86 16.00 -5.31 -16.66
C GLU A 86 14.87 -6.22 -16.20
N MET A 87 14.94 -6.63 -14.94
CA MET A 87 13.88 -7.34 -14.24
C MET A 87 12.60 -6.51 -14.33
N LYS A 88 11.83 -6.69 -15.41
CA LYS A 88 10.57 -5.98 -15.65
C LYS A 88 9.63 -6.35 -14.52
N VAL A 89 9.47 -5.43 -13.57
CA VAL A 89 8.52 -5.57 -12.49
C VAL A 89 7.13 -5.69 -13.13
N LYS A 90 6.46 -6.82 -12.89
CA LYS A 90 5.08 -7.02 -13.37
C LYS A 90 4.22 -5.86 -12.85
N PRO A 91 3.31 -5.30 -13.67
CA PRO A 91 2.41 -4.26 -13.20
C PRO A 91 1.56 -4.83 -12.06
N GLU A 92 1.82 -4.37 -10.85
CA GLU A 92 1.12 -4.78 -9.64
C GLU A 92 0.33 -3.57 -9.12
N SER A 93 -0.88 -3.83 -8.65
CA SER A 93 -1.73 -2.80 -8.05
C SER A 93 -2.18 -3.23 -6.68
N ARG A 94 -2.19 -2.29 -5.73
CA ARG A 94 -2.63 -2.53 -4.36
C ARG A 94 -3.61 -1.46 -3.93
N LYS A 95 -4.68 -1.88 -3.28
CA LYS A 95 -5.72 -0.98 -2.76
C LYS A 95 -5.68 -1.00 -1.25
N VAL A 96 -5.54 0.17 -0.63
CA VAL A 96 -5.59 0.33 0.83
C VAL A 96 -6.88 1.05 1.20
N PRO A 97 -7.79 0.41 1.98
CA PRO A 97 -9.00 1.05 2.45
C PRO A 97 -8.66 2.05 3.57
N VAL A 98 -9.33 3.21 3.56
CA VAL A 98 -9.11 4.24 4.58
C VAL A 98 -10.37 4.44 5.43
N PRO A 99 -10.26 4.34 6.76
CA PRO A 99 -11.39 4.60 7.65
C PRO A 99 -11.97 6.01 7.48
N PRO A 100 -13.30 6.20 7.63
CA PRO A 100 -13.94 7.50 7.44
C PRO A 100 -13.36 8.62 8.32
N HIS A 101 -13.01 8.33 9.57
CA HIS A 101 -12.44 9.30 10.52
C HIS A 101 -11.02 9.78 10.12
N ARG A 102 -10.32 9.05 9.24
CA ARG A 102 -9.00 9.42 8.71
C ARG A 102 -9.06 10.08 7.33
N MET A 103 -10.22 10.16 6.71
CA MET A 103 -10.35 10.76 5.37
C MET A 103 -10.12 12.27 5.33
N THR A 104 -10.49 12.98 6.39
CA THR A 104 -10.25 14.43 6.48
C THR A 104 -8.75 14.73 6.65
N PRO A 105 -8.03 14.10 7.61
CA PRO A 105 -6.57 14.23 7.70
C PRO A 105 -5.84 13.84 6.41
N LEU A 106 -6.28 12.78 5.73
CA LEU A 106 -5.66 12.34 4.48
C LEU A 106 -5.76 13.41 3.39
N ARG A 107 -6.92 14.06 3.24
CA ARG A 107 -7.12 15.12 2.25
C ARG A 107 -6.28 16.36 2.56
N ASN A 108 -6.24 16.77 3.82
CA ASN A 108 -5.49 17.96 4.24
C ASN A 108 -3.98 17.80 4.04
N ASN A 109 -3.45 16.59 4.31
CA ASN A 109 -2.03 16.30 4.18
C ASN A 109 -1.65 15.66 2.84
N TRP A 110 -2.59 15.49 1.90
CA TRP A 110 -2.36 14.78 0.64
C TRP A 110 -1.17 15.33 -0.14
N THR A 111 -1.04 16.66 -0.20
CA THR A 111 0.06 17.37 -0.87
C THR A 111 1.45 17.00 -0.34
N LYS A 112 1.54 16.55 0.91
CA LYS A 112 2.80 16.09 1.52
C LYS A 112 2.97 14.58 1.45
N ILE A 113 1.87 13.83 1.29
CA ILE A 113 1.84 12.35 1.27
C ILE A 113 2.25 11.80 -0.10
N TYR A 114 1.75 12.37 -1.20
CA TYR A 114 2.03 11.80 -2.53
C TYR A 114 3.46 12.06 -3.05
N PRO A 115 4.13 13.21 -2.80
CA PRO A 115 5.48 13.44 -3.33
C PRO A 115 6.50 12.37 -2.92
N PRO A 116 6.64 11.97 -1.65
CA PRO A 116 7.61 10.91 -1.30
C PRO A 116 7.25 9.55 -1.93
N LEU A 117 5.99 9.27 -2.25
CA LEU A 117 5.60 8.04 -2.94
C LEU A 117 5.89 8.07 -4.44
N VAL A 118 5.71 9.22 -5.08
CA VAL A 118 5.92 9.39 -6.52
C VAL A 118 7.40 9.64 -6.83
N ASP A 119 8.08 10.49 -6.08
CA ASP A 119 9.45 10.92 -6.39
C ASP A 119 10.47 9.85 -5.98
N HIS A 120 10.36 9.29 -4.77
CA HIS A 120 11.33 8.31 -4.28
C HIS A 120 11.02 6.89 -4.77
N LEU A 121 9.75 6.48 -4.69
CA LEU A 121 9.34 5.11 -5.02
C LEU A 121 8.82 4.96 -6.47
N LYS A 122 8.59 6.07 -7.20
CA LYS A 122 8.12 6.06 -8.59
C LYS A 122 6.83 5.26 -8.77
N LEU A 123 5.94 5.34 -7.78
CA LEU A 123 4.62 4.69 -7.80
C LEU A 123 3.57 5.64 -8.35
N GLN A 124 2.62 5.10 -9.12
CA GLN A 124 1.42 5.83 -9.48
C GLN A 124 0.40 5.71 -8.36
N VAL A 125 -0.03 6.84 -7.81
CA VAL A 125 -0.95 6.89 -6.67
C VAL A 125 -2.25 7.58 -7.08
N ARG A 126 -3.40 6.95 -6.78
CA ARG A 126 -4.74 7.49 -7.03
C ARG A 126 -5.60 7.38 -5.78
N MET A 127 -6.23 8.47 -5.37
CA MET A 127 -7.23 8.46 -4.30
C MET A 127 -8.64 8.37 -4.89
N ASN A 128 -9.40 7.33 -4.54
CA ASN A 128 -10.80 7.18 -4.92
C ASN A 128 -11.70 7.59 -3.75
N LEU A 129 -12.35 8.75 -3.86
CA LEU A 129 -13.19 9.30 -2.79
C LEU A 129 -14.51 8.54 -2.61
N LYS A 130 -15.06 7.94 -3.68
CA LYS A 130 -16.31 7.17 -3.62
C LYS A 130 -16.15 5.88 -2.81
N THR A 131 -15.11 5.12 -3.11
CA THR A 131 -14.79 3.85 -2.43
C THR A 131 -13.96 4.04 -1.16
N LYS A 132 -13.46 5.26 -0.88
CA LYS A 132 -12.57 5.60 0.24
C LYS A 132 -11.33 4.70 0.25
N THR A 133 -10.78 4.42 -0.93
CA THR A 133 -9.58 3.61 -1.11
C THR A 133 -8.48 4.42 -1.78
N VAL A 134 -7.24 4.19 -1.36
CA VAL A 134 -6.06 4.65 -2.09
C VAL A 134 -5.52 3.49 -2.92
N GLU A 135 -5.38 3.70 -4.23
CA GLU A 135 -4.82 2.74 -5.16
C GLU A 135 -3.37 3.13 -5.45
N LEU A 136 -2.45 2.19 -5.25
CA LEU A 136 -1.05 2.31 -5.66
C LEU A 136 -0.82 1.33 -6.82
N ARG A 137 -0.08 1.78 -7.83
CA ARG A 137 0.32 0.96 -8.98
C ARG A 137 1.81 1.13 -9.25
N THR A 138 2.50 0.06 -9.61
CA THR A 138 3.88 0.15 -10.09
C THR A 138 3.90 0.67 -11.53
N HIS A 139 4.89 1.49 -11.85
CA HIS A 139 5.11 1.93 -13.22
C HIS A 139 6.13 0.99 -13.88
N PRO A 140 5.77 0.25 -14.96
CA PRO A 140 6.63 -0.79 -15.53
C PRO A 140 8.01 -0.31 -16.00
N LYS A 141 8.16 0.98 -16.32
CA LYS A 141 9.43 1.57 -16.81
C LYS A 141 10.21 2.37 -15.77
N HIS A 142 9.60 2.69 -14.62
CA HIS A 142 10.19 3.64 -13.67
C HIS A 142 10.40 3.02 -12.28
N THR A 143 9.57 2.05 -11.90
CA THR A 143 9.72 1.33 -10.63
C THR A 143 10.77 0.23 -10.79
N THR A 144 11.96 0.46 -10.25
CA THR A 144 13.08 -0.50 -10.29
C THR A 144 12.97 -1.52 -9.15
N ASP A 145 12.44 -1.11 -7.99
CA ASP A 145 12.41 -1.94 -6.79
C ASP A 145 11.09 -2.73 -6.65
N PRO A 146 11.13 -4.07 -6.56
CA PRO A 146 9.93 -4.89 -6.35
C PRO A 146 9.29 -4.64 -4.97
N GLY A 147 10.07 -4.23 -3.98
CA GLY A 147 9.59 -3.93 -2.62
C GLY A 147 8.94 -2.55 -2.46
N ALA A 148 9.05 -1.65 -3.45
CA ALA A 148 8.54 -0.29 -3.35
C ALA A 148 7.03 -0.26 -3.13
N LEU A 149 6.27 -1.10 -3.85
CA LEU A 149 4.81 -1.15 -3.70
C LEU A 149 4.39 -1.53 -2.28
N GLN A 150 5.11 -2.47 -1.66
CA GLN A 150 4.84 -2.91 -0.30
C GLN A 150 5.15 -1.78 0.71
N LYS A 151 6.31 -1.12 0.58
CA LYS A 151 6.66 0.05 1.42
C LYS A 151 5.63 1.18 1.28
N GLY A 152 5.19 1.47 0.05
CA GLY A 152 4.15 2.47 -0.20
C GLY A 152 2.81 2.08 0.43
N ALA A 153 2.43 0.80 0.37
CA ALA A 153 1.23 0.31 1.03
C ALA A 153 1.33 0.40 2.56
N ASP A 154 2.47 0.04 3.14
CA ASP A 154 2.72 0.11 4.58
C ASP A 154 2.77 1.57 5.08
N PHE A 155 3.30 2.50 4.30
CA PHE A 155 3.26 3.93 4.57
C PHE A 155 1.82 4.45 4.68
N ILE A 156 0.98 4.16 3.69
CA ILE A 156 -0.44 4.58 3.72
C ILE A 156 -1.14 3.87 4.87
N LYS A 157 -0.88 2.58 5.09
CA LYS A 157 -1.44 1.82 6.20
C LYS A 157 -1.07 2.45 7.55
N ALA A 158 0.18 2.84 7.78
CA ALA A 158 0.61 3.54 8.99
C ALA A 158 -0.20 4.83 9.21
N PHE A 159 -0.36 5.64 8.17
CA PHE A 159 -1.16 6.86 8.23
C PHE A 159 -2.64 6.56 8.52
N THR A 160 -3.20 5.48 7.96
CA THR A 160 -4.59 5.06 8.26
C THR A 160 -4.77 4.55 9.69
N LEU A 161 -3.74 3.98 10.30
CA LEU A 161 -3.76 3.52 11.69
C LEU A 161 -3.66 4.68 12.70
N GLY A 162 -3.36 5.89 12.24
CA GLY A 162 -3.34 7.09 13.08
C GLY A 162 -1.95 7.62 13.42
N PHE A 163 -0.89 7.05 12.85
CA PHE A 163 0.46 7.62 12.99
C PHE A 163 0.55 8.99 12.31
N ASP A 164 1.51 9.79 12.78
CA ASP A 164 1.79 11.08 12.17
C ASP A 164 2.48 10.91 10.81
N LEU A 165 2.45 11.95 10.00
CA LEU A 165 3.05 11.95 8.67
C LEU A 165 4.57 11.74 8.74
N ASP A 166 5.24 12.45 9.65
CA ASP A 166 6.70 12.39 9.78
C ASP A 166 7.18 10.99 10.21
N ASP A 167 6.44 10.35 11.11
CA ASP A 167 6.69 8.97 11.53
C ASP A 167 6.42 7.97 10.41
N ALA A 168 5.39 8.20 9.60
CA ALA A 168 5.14 7.39 8.42
C ALA A 168 6.26 7.55 7.37
N ILE A 169 6.77 8.77 7.15
CA ILE A 169 7.90 8.99 6.23
C ILE A 169 9.14 8.21 6.69
N ALA A 170 9.33 8.04 8.00
CA ALA A 170 10.43 7.21 8.52
C ALA A 170 10.37 5.76 8.04
N LEU A 171 9.18 5.17 7.83
CA LEU A 171 9.01 3.83 7.25
C LEU A 171 9.47 3.74 5.80
N LEU A 172 9.40 4.84 5.05
CA LEU A 172 9.92 4.86 3.67
C LEU A 172 11.44 4.94 3.63
N ARG A 173 12.07 5.46 4.69
CA ARG A 173 13.53 5.65 4.78
C ARG A 173 14.25 4.43 5.36
N LEU A 174 13.64 3.77 6.35
CA LEU A 174 14.26 2.69 7.13
C LEU A 174 13.42 1.43 7.03
N ASP A 175 14.02 0.34 6.55
CA ASP A 175 13.32 -0.93 6.30
C ASP A 175 13.15 -1.80 7.55
N ASP A 176 13.85 -1.48 8.63
CA ASP A 176 13.83 -2.21 9.90
C ASP A 176 12.71 -1.74 10.86
N LEU A 177 11.85 -0.83 10.41
CA LEU A 177 10.71 -0.36 11.18
C LEU A 177 9.49 -1.23 10.86
N TYR A 178 8.86 -1.74 11.91
CA TYR A 178 7.66 -2.55 11.84
C TYR A 178 6.50 -1.85 12.53
N ILE A 179 5.28 -2.26 12.19
CA ILE A 179 4.06 -1.85 12.88
C ILE A 179 3.43 -3.08 13.50
N GLU A 180 3.27 -3.07 14.82
CA GLU A 180 2.54 -4.09 15.55
C GLU A 180 1.21 -3.53 16.03
N THR A 181 0.14 -4.31 15.84
CA THR A 181 -1.19 -3.99 16.34
C THR A 181 -1.61 -5.07 17.31
N PHE A 182 -2.03 -4.68 18.50
CA PHE A 182 -2.58 -5.60 19.49
C PHE A 182 -3.86 -5.02 20.10
N GLU A 183 -4.78 -5.88 20.51
CA GLU A 183 -5.97 -5.49 21.24
C GLU A 183 -5.77 -5.71 22.75
N ILE A 184 -6.32 -4.81 23.58
CA ILE A 184 -6.24 -4.94 25.04
C ILE A 184 -6.89 -6.26 25.51
N LYS A 185 -7.92 -6.72 24.79
CA LYS A 185 -8.65 -7.96 25.09
C LYS A 185 -7.80 -9.22 24.93
N ASP A 186 -6.77 -9.20 24.08
CA ASP A 186 -5.88 -10.34 23.87
C ASP A 186 -5.01 -10.63 25.10
N VAL A 187 -4.75 -9.60 25.92
CA VAL A 187 -3.96 -9.71 27.15
C VAL A 187 -4.85 -10.08 28.33
N LYS A 188 -5.97 -9.35 28.47
CA LYS A 188 -6.91 -9.53 29.56
C LYS A 188 -8.30 -9.11 29.09
N THR A 189 -9.28 -9.98 29.33
CA THR A 189 -10.68 -9.66 29.08
C THR A 189 -11.16 -8.61 30.10
N LEU A 190 -11.19 -7.36 29.66
CA LEU A 190 -11.64 -6.21 30.45
C LEU A 190 -12.90 -5.62 29.83
N ASN A 191 -13.89 -5.32 30.66
CA ASN A 191 -15.18 -4.78 30.23
C ASN A 191 -15.44 -3.42 30.88
N GLY A 192 -16.13 -2.53 30.15
CA GLY A 192 -16.64 -1.24 30.65
C GLY A 192 -15.59 -0.39 31.35
N ASP A 193 -15.84 -0.05 32.61
CA ASP A 193 -15.00 0.83 33.44
C ASP A 193 -13.57 0.31 33.62
N HIS A 194 -13.38 -1.02 33.64
CA HIS A 194 -12.05 -1.58 33.76
C HIS A 194 -11.22 -1.38 32.49
N LEU A 195 -11.85 -1.41 31.31
CA LEU A 195 -11.20 -1.12 30.03
C LEU A 195 -10.83 0.37 29.96
N SER A 196 -11.78 1.25 30.28
CA SER A 196 -11.54 2.71 30.33
C SER A 196 -10.41 3.07 31.30
N ARG A 197 -10.38 2.43 32.49
CA ARG A 197 -9.30 2.61 33.46
C ARG A 197 -7.96 2.09 32.93
N ALA A 198 -7.93 0.94 32.25
CA ALA A 198 -6.70 0.42 31.66
C ALA A 198 -6.15 1.38 30.58
N ILE A 199 -7.02 1.88 29.71
CA ILE A 199 -6.67 2.91 28.70
C ILE A 199 -6.11 4.16 29.38
N GLY A 200 -6.79 4.65 30.42
CA GLY A 200 -6.34 5.82 31.20
C GLY A 200 -4.97 5.63 31.86
N ARG A 201 -4.59 4.40 32.21
CA ARG A 201 -3.24 4.10 32.75
C ARG A 201 -2.17 4.09 31.69
N ILE A 202 -2.48 3.60 30.49
CA ILE A 202 -1.55 3.56 29.35
C ILE A 202 -1.27 4.99 28.86
N ALA A 203 -2.31 5.80 28.71
CA ALA A 203 -2.14 7.22 28.39
C ALA A 203 -1.42 7.95 29.54
N GLY A 204 -1.89 7.75 30.77
CA GLY A 204 -1.49 8.57 31.92
C GLY A 204 -2.08 9.98 31.84
N LYS A 205 -1.76 10.81 32.84
CA LYS A 205 -2.15 12.23 32.83
C LYS A 205 -1.53 12.93 31.62
N ASP A 206 -2.37 13.52 30.77
CA ASP A 206 -1.96 14.25 29.55
C ASP A 206 -1.06 13.44 28.59
N GLY A 207 -1.18 12.10 28.59
CA GLY A 207 -0.32 11.27 27.74
C GLY A 207 1.11 11.09 28.27
N LYS A 208 1.44 11.53 29.48
CA LYS A 208 2.82 11.49 30.03
C LYS A 208 3.38 10.07 30.11
N THR A 209 2.58 9.09 30.49
CA THR A 209 3.03 7.69 30.58
C THR A 209 3.34 7.13 29.19
N LYS A 210 2.45 7.38 28.22
CA LYS A 210 2.65 7.04 26.81
C LYS A 210 3.95 7.66 26.29
N PHE A 211 4.13 8.96 26.48
CA PHE A 211 5.31 9.70 26.01
C PHE A 211 6.61 9.19 26.65
N ALA A 212 6.56 8.82 27.93
CA ALA A 212 7.70 8.23 28.62
C ALA A 212 8.11 6.87 28.03
N ILE A 213 7.13 6.01 27.68
CA ILE A 213 7.39 4.73 27.02
C ILE A 213 7.98 4.96 25.62
N GLU A 214 7.39 5.87 24.85
CA GLU A 214 7.85 6.23 23.50
C GLU A 214 9.31 6.69 23.50
N ASN A 215 9.67 7.63 24.40
CA ASN A 215 11.03 8.15 24.48
C ASN A 215 12.03 7.12 25.02
N ALA A 216 11.64 6.29 25.99
CA ALA A 216 12.51 5.25 26.55
C ALA A 216 12.81 4.14 25.53
N THR A 217 11.83 3.76 24.73
CA THR A 217 11.94 2.64 23.77
C THR A 217 12.24 3.09 22.34
N ARG A 218 12.24 4.40 22.04
CA ARG A 218 12.35 4.95 20.68
C ARG A 218 11.27 4.39 19.74
N THR A 219 10.05 4.27 20.25
CA THR A 219 8.88 3.82 19.48
C THR A 219 7.84 4.94 19.38
N ARG A 220 6.90 4.78 18.45
CA ARG A 220 5.71 5.62 18.33
C ARG A 220 4.50 4.78 18.65
N ILE A 221 3.61 5.28 19.50
CA ILE A 221 2.43 4.54 19.95
C ILE A 221 1.19 5.34 19.56
N VAL A 222 0.21 4.67 18.98
CA VAL A 222 -1.13 5.23 18.77
C VAL A 222 -2.11 4.39 19.55
N LEU A 223 -2.94 5.06 20.35
CA LEU A 223 -3.95 4.43 21.17
C LEU A 223 -5.33 4.71 20.56
N ALA A 224 -6.02 3.66 20.12
CA ALA A 224 -7.32 3.70 19.45
C ALA A 224 -8.31 2.82 20.24
N ASP A 225 -8.81 3.37 21.35
CA ASP A 225 -9.71 2.69 22.30
C ASP A 225 -9.16 1.33 22.73
N SER A 226 -9.67 0.24 22.15
CA SER A 226 -9.25 -1.14 22.44
C SER A 226 -7.98 -1.55 21.70
N LYS A 227 -7.65 -0.91 20.57
CA LYS A 227 -6.51 -1.28 19.73
C LYS A 227 -5.35 -0.34 19.99
N ILE A 228 -4.16 -0.91 20.08
CA ILE A 228 -2.93 -0.16 20.29
C ILE A 228 -1.98 -0.51 19.14
N HIS A 229 -1.47 0.51 18.49
CA HIS A 229 -0.53 0.39 17.40
C HIS A 229 0.84 0.88 17.89
N ILE A 230 1.88 0.08 17.70
CA ILE A 230 3.26 0.45 18.02
C ILE A 230 4.07 0.39 16.73
N LEU A 231 4.82 1.45 16.45
CA LEU A 231 5.76 1.55 15.36
C LEU A 231 7.18 1.67 15.91
N GLY A 232 8.10 0.87 15.38
CA GLY A 232 9.51 0.93 15.75
C GLY A 232 10.31 -0.29 15.27
N GLY A 233 11.55 -0.41 15.74
CA GLY A 233 12.34 -1.61 15.48
C GLY A 233 11.80 -2.82 16.25
N PHE A 234 12.01 -4.03 15.74
CA PHE A 234 11.46 -5.27 16.32
C PHE A 234 11.75 -5.44 17.83
N THR A 235 13.00 -5.25 18.25
CA THR A 235 13.40 -5.33 19.66
C THR A 235 12.73 -4.23 20.50
N HIS A 236 12.63 -3.02 19.96
CA HIS A 236 12.03 -1.87 20.63
C HIS A 236 10.53 -2.05 20.84
N ILE A 237 9.82 -2.55 19.83
CA ILE A 237 8.39 -2.87 19.91
C ILE A 237 8.14 -3.89 21.01
N ARG A 238 8.96 -4.95 21.09
CA ARG A 238 8.82 -5.97 22.14
C ARG A 238 8.90 -5.36 23.55
N MET A 239 9.87 -4.47 23.79
CA MET A 239 10.01 -3.81 25.09
C MET A 239 8.86 -2.84 25.41
N ALA A 240 8.39 -2.10 24.40
CA ALA A 240 7.24 -1.22 24.52
C ALA A 240 5.96 -2.02 24.84
N ARG A 241 5.74 -3.13 24.11
CA ARG A 241 4.62 -4.04 24.32
C ARG A 241 4.62 -4.62 25.73
N GLU A 242 5.76 -5.10 26.24
CA GLU A 242 5.87 -5.63 27.61
C GLU A 242 5.50 -4.57 28.67
N SER A 243 5.93 -3.31 28.45
CA SER A 243 5.61 -2.19 29.33
C SER A 243 4.11 -1.86 29.31
N VAL A 244 3.49 -1.86 28.13
CA VAL A 244 2.05 -1.62 27.98
C VAL A 244 1.22 -2.77 28.55
N VAL A 245 1.61 -4.02 28.30
CA VAL A 245 1.00 -5.23 28.89
C VAL A 245 1.06 -5.17 30.42
N SER A 246 2.19 -4.76 30.99
CA SER A 246 2.35 -4.61 32.44
C SER A 246 1.37 -3.59 33.04
N LEU A 247 1.11 -2.49 32.31
CA LEU A 247 0.13 -1.48 32.71
C LEU A 247 -1.32 -2.01 32.63
N ILE A 248 -1.64 -2.77 31.59
CA ILE A 248 -2.95 -3.42 31.41
C ILE A 248 -3.21 -4.43 32.54
N LEU A 249 -2.19 -5.21 32.92
CA LEU A 249 -2.32 -6.27 33.93
C LEU A 249 -2.54 -5.73 35.35
N GLY A 250 -2.14 -4.49 35.64
CA GLY A 250 -2.29 -3.97 36.99
C GLY A 250 -1.07 -3.30 37.59
N SER A 251 0.10 -3.34 36.94
CA SER A 251 1.35 -2.85 37.54
C SER A 251 1.32 -1.34 37.79
N PRO A 252 1.72 -0.87 38.99
CA PRO A 252 1.73 0.55 39.30
C PRO A 252 2.69 1.30 38.34
N PRO A 253 2.36 2.51 37.88
CA PRO A 253 3.20 3.25 36.93
C PRO A 253 4.63 3.47 37.42
N GLY A 254 4.83 3.66 38.74
CA GLY A 254 6.17 3.79 39.33
C GLY A 254 7.08 2.59 39.06
N LYS A 255 6.55 1.36 39.14
CA LYS A 255 7.31 0.14 38.82
C LYS A 255 7.65 0.08 37.33
N VAL A 256 6.71 0.49 36.47
CA VAL A 256 6.92 0.51 35.02
C VAL A 256 7.99 1.53 34.63
N TYR A 257 8.02 2.71 35.25
CA TYR A 257 9.10 3.68 35.05
C TYR A 257 10.47 3.17 35.48
N GLY A 258 10.55 2.45 36.60
CA GLY A 258 11.79 1.79 37.04
C GLY A 258 12.29 0.78 36.00
N ASN A 259 11.40 -0.09 35.52
CA ASN A 259 11.74 -1.07 34.49
C ASN A 259 12.15 -0.40 33.17
N LEU A 260 11.41 0.61 32.71
CA LEU A 260 11.74 1.37 31.50
C LEU A 260 13.11 2.03 31.58
N ARG A 261 13.49 2.56 32.76
CA ARG A 261 14.80 3.17 32.97
C ARG A 261 15.93 2.13 32.84
N THR A 262 15.78 0.98 33.48
CA THR A 262 16.77 -0.11 33.40
C THR A 262 16.90 -0.63 31.97
N VAL A 263 15.78 -0.82 31.28
CA VAL A 263 15.74 -1.26 29.88
C VAL A 263 16.39 -0.21 28.98
N ALA A 264 16.05 1.07 29.13
CA ALA A 264 16.64 2.15 28.36
C ALA A 264 18.16 2.30 28.59
N SER A 265 18.65 2.09 29.82
CA SER A 265 20.10 2.08 30.10
C SER A 265 20.78 0.94 29.34
N ARG A 266 20.24 -0.28 29.42
CA ARG A 266 20.80 -1.44 28.72
C ARG A 266 20.79 -1.28 27.20
N LEU A 267 19.74 -0.71 26.63
CA LEU A 267 19.67 -0.44 25.19
C LEU A 267 20.69 0.62 24.75
N LYS A 268 20.99 1.60 25.60
CA LYS A 268 22.01 2.61 25.34
C LYS A 268 23.43 2.08 25.54
N GLU A 269 23.65 1.14 26.46
CA GLU A 269 24.98 0.56 26.71
C GLU A 269 25.39 -0.48 25.65
N ARG A 270 24.42 -1.05 24.93
CA ARG A 270 24.69 -2.06 23.89
C ARG A 270 25.27 -1.49 22.60
N TYR A 271 25.31 -0.16 22.47
CA TYR A 271 25.77 0.60 21.31
C TYR A 271 26.56 1.82 21.75
#